data_AF-A0A9X1NXE9-F1
#
_entry.id   AF-A0A9X1NXE9-F1
#
_cell.length_a   1.000
_cell.length_b   1.000
_cell.length_c   1.000
_cell.angle_alpha   90.00
_cell.angle_beta   90.00
_cell.angle_gamma   90.00
#
_symmetry.space_group_name_H-M   'P 1'
#
loop_
_entity.id
_entity.type
_entity.pdbx_description
1 polymer ?
#
loop_
_entity_poly.entity_id
_entity_poly.type
_entity_poly.pdbx_seq_one_letter_code
_entity_poly.pdbx_strand_id
1 'polypeptide(L)'
;MTFQPRSQSPDEFPAEVSYQGVESAIVVFHPAATRVRTARPVPSGTGFGAAPAAAGSEVAAALSRQLAAQRRLCDALEAIADGLPDDLDAQQTLHVARSIGSGIRRAHRFEEDTVFPLLERSRDASPELFATLQRLHFEHWEDESFGDELAEKLIDYVRTRAAEQRGGKVPQAASQRRGRGAFGIVAAEPNGSAKNPAAEALGYMLRGFFEGLRRHIAFEEEHLVPLLAKMG
;
A
#
# COMPACT_ATOMS: atom_id res chain seq x y z
N MET A 1 37.62 -16.13 -47.37
CA MET A 1 38.19 -16.94 -46.29
C MET A 1 37.06 -17.30 -45.35
N THR A 2 36.78 -18.60 -45.27
CA THR A 2 35.58 -19.22 -44.70
C THR A 2 35.91 -19.65 -43.27
N PHE A 3 35.06 -19.36 -42.29
CA PHE A 3 35.24 -19.85 -40.92
C PHE A 3 34.12 -20.85 -40.61
N GLN A 4 34.50 -22.12 -40.44
CA GLN A 4 33.63 -23.23 -40.05
C GLN A 4 33.46 -23.27 -38.52
N PRO A 5 32.28 -23.64 -38.00
CA PRO A 5 32.11 -23.99 -36.58
C PRO A 5 32.54 -25.45 -36.33
N ARG A 6 33.28 -25.69 -35.25
CA ARG A 6 33.63 -27.05 -34.79
C ARG A 6 32.43 -27.72 -34.13
N SER A 7 32.07 -28.88 -34.67
CA SER A 7 31.25 -29.92 -34.09
C SER A 7 31.96 -30.64 -32.94
N GLN A 8 31.33 -30.74 -31.77
CA GLN A 8 31.60 -31.82 -30.81
C GLN A 8 30.29 -32.29 -30.17
N SER A 9 30.09 -33.60 -30.19
CA SER A 9 29.15 -34.41 -29.41
C SER A 9 29.91 -35.69 -29.02
N PRO A 10 29.35 -36.58 -28.21
CA PRO A 10 29.04 -36.48 -26.78
C PRO A 10 29.93 -37.48 -25.98
N ASP A 11 29.61 -37.71 -24.70
CA ASP A 11 30.16 -38.73 -23.78
C ASP A 11 31.47 -38.40 -23.03
N GLU A 12 31.32 -37.84 -21.82
CA GLU A 12 31.83 -38.44 -20.58
C GLU A 12 31.26 -37.68 -19.36
N PHE A 13 30.25 -38.27 -18.72
CA PHE A 13 29.78 -37.86 -17.39
C PHE A 13 30.59 -38.60 -16.32
N PRO A 14 31.23 -37.91 -15.35
CA PRO A 14 31.49 -38.50 -14.05
C PRO A 14 30.27 -38.36 -13.14
N ALA A 15 30.01 -39.45 -12.43
CA ALA A 15 28.86 -39.71 -11.57
C ALA A 15 28.84 -38.90 -10.27
N GLU A 16 27.60 -38.62 -9.83
CA GLU A 16 27.09 -38.55 -8.46
C GLU A 16 27.84 -37.72 -7.41
N VAL A 17 27.33 -36.51 -7.19
CA VAL A 17 27.21 -35.94 -5.84
C VAL A 17 25.73 -35.88 -5.50
N SER A 18 25.34 -36.70 -4.53
CA SER A 18 24.01 -36.75 -3.94
C SER A 18 23.69 -35.42 -3.24
N TYR A 19 22.64 -34.73 -3.70
CA TYR A 19 21.96 -33.69 -2.95
C TYR A 19 20.53 -34.19 -2.68
N GLN A 20 20.34 -34.81 -1.53
CA GLN A 20 19.00 -35.08 -1.02
C GLN A 20 18.36 -33.79 -0.50
N GLY A 21 17.19 -33.49 -1.04
CA GLY A 21 16.08 -32.90 -0.28
C GLY A 21 16.11 -31.39 -0.06
N VAL A 22 15.50 -30.65 -0.98
CA VAL A 22 14.31 -29.82 -0.70
C VAL A 22 13.58 -29.63 -2.02
N GLU A 23 12.53 -30.44 -2.23
CA GLU A 23 11.58 -30.19 -3.30
C GLU A 23 10.96 -28.81 -3.07
N SER A 24 11.10 -27.93 -4.07
CA SER A 24 10.30 -26.72 -4.19
C SER A 24 8.84 -27.13 -4.29
N ALA A 25 8.17 -27.18 -3.14
CA ALA A 25 6.74 -27.42 -3.06
C ALA A 25 6.02 -26.30 -3.81
N ILE A 26 5.49 -26.62 -4.99
CA ILE A 26 4.40 -25.85 -5.57
C ILE A 26 3.23 -25.97 -4.59
N VAL A 27 2.97 -24.89 -3.84
CA VAL A 27 1.78 -24.82 -2.98
C VAL A 27 0.57 -24.67 -3.89
N VAL A 28 0.01 -25.80 -4.32
CA VAL A 28 -1.31 -25.86 -4.94
C VAL A 28 -2.32 -25.59 -3.82
N PHE A 29 -2.80 -24.34 -3.73
CA PHE A 29 -3.93 -24.01 -2.87
C PHE A 29 -5.20 -24.66 -3.45
N HIS A 30 -5.66 -25.74 -2.82
CA HIS A 30 -7.01 -26.23 -3.02
C HIS A 30 -8.00 -25.24 -2.37
N PRO A 31 -9.08 -24.82 -3.06
CA PRO A 31 -10.12 -24.02 -2.44
C PRO A 31 -10.78 -24.87 -1.34
N ALA A 32 -10.75 -24.37 -0.11
CA ALA A 32 -11.43 -25.00 1.01
C ALA A 32 -12.93 -25.09 0.70
N ALA A 33 -13.46 -26.31 0.72
CA ALA A 33 -14.88 -26.59 0.52
C ALA A 33 -15.72 -25.78 1.50
N THR A 34 -16.36 -24.71 1.01
CA THR A 34 -17.34 -23.95 1.77
C THR A 34 -18.50 -24.87 2.11
N ARG A 35 -18.74 -25.09 3.40
CA ARG A 35 -19.96 -25.77 3.88
C ARG A 35 -21.17 -24.98 3.38
N VAL A 36 -21.92 -25.59 2.46
CA VAL A 36 -23.27 -25.16 2.09
C VAL A 36 -24.15 -25.21 3.33
N ARG A 37 -24.50 -24.04 3.90
CA ARG A 37 -25.65 -23.94 4.80
C ARG A 37 -26.89 -24.17 3.95
N THR A 38 -27.66 -25.20 4.29
CA THR A 38 -28.97 -25.46 3.68
C THR A 38 -29.89 -24.26 3.93
N ALA A 39 -30.20 -23.51 2.88
CA ALA A 39 -31.21 -22.47 2.89
C ALA A 39 -32.61 -23.12 2.86
N ARG A 40 -33.50 -22.64 3.72
CA ARG A 40 -34.93 -22.99 3.76
C ARG A 40 -35.62 -22.48 2.48
N PRO A 41 -36.60 -23.20 1.90
CA PRO A 41 -37.23 -22.79 0.65
C PRO A 41 -38.04 -21.50 0.83
N VAL A 42 -37.78 -20.51 -0.03
CA VAL A 42 -38.51 -19.24 -0.16
C VAL A 42 -39.55 -19.41 -1.27
N PRO A 43 -40.80 -18.93 -1.11
CA PRO A 43 -41.87 -19.18 -2.07
C PRO A 43 -41.61 -18.46 -3.39
N SER A 44 -41.97 -19.16 -4.47
CA SER A 44 -41.96 -18.72 -5.86
C SER A 44 -42.76 -17.42 -6.04
N GLY A 45 -42.04 -16.31 -6.23
CA GLY A 45 -42.59 -15.03 -6.65
C GLY A 45 -41.99 -14.65 -8.01
N THR A 46 -42.82 -14.63 -9.04
CA THR A 46 -42.51 -14.13 -10.38
C THR A 46 -42.17 -12.63 -10.32
N GLY A 47 -40.93 -12.27 -10.68
CA GLY A 47 -40.47 -10.88 -10.73
C GLY A 47 -39.19 -10.74 -11.56
N PHE A 48 -39.37 -10.30 -12.81
CA PHE A 48 -38.44 -9.70 -13.77
C PHE A 48 -36.93 -9.79 -13.48
N GLY A 49 -36.21 -10.49 -14.36
CA GLY A 49 -34.75 -10.47 -14.43
C GLY A 49 -34.21 -9.06 -14.72
N ALA A 50 -33.89 -8.33 -13.66
CA ALA A 50 -32.77 -7.40 -13.68
C ALA A 50 -31.48 -8.26 -13.66
N ALA A 51 -31.08 -8.67 -14.85
CA ALA A 51 -29.97 -9.56 -15.15
C ALA A 51 -28.60 -8.94 -14.77
N PRO A 52 -27.50 -9.74 -14.68
CA PRO A 52 -26.11 -9.40 -14.29
C PRO A 52 -25.52 -8.03 -14.65
N ALA A 53 -26.14 -7.31 -15.56
CA ALA A 53 -25.82 -5.95 -15.93
C ALA A 53 -25.91 -4.96 -14.73
N ALA A 54 -27.00 -5.00 -13.97
CA ALA A 54 -27.13 -4.13 -12.79
C ALA A 54 -26.01 -4.37 -11.75
N ALA A 55 -25.45 -5.58 -11.68
CA ALA A 55 -24.38 -5.93 -10.75
C ALA A 55 -23.03 -5.30 -11.15
N GLY A 56 -22.70 -5.22 -12.44
CA GLY A 56 -21.44 -4.62 -12.91
C GLY A 56 -21.36 -3.13 -12.60
N SER A 57 -22.42 -2.38 -12.89
CA SER A 57 -22.49 -0.94 -12.59
C SER A 57 -22.50 -0.66 -11.08
N GLU A 58 -23.13 -1.51 -10.26
CA GLU A 58 -23.13 -1.35 -8.81
C GLU A 58 -21.73 -1.60 -8.21
N VAL A 59 -21.04 -2.64 -8.68
CA VAL A 59 -19.65 -2.94 -8.27
C VAL A 59 -18.70 -1.83 -8.73
N ALA A 60 -18.86 -1.29 -9.94
CA ALA A 60 -18.09 -0.15 -10.42
C ALA A 60 -18.26 1.09 -9.52
N ALA A 61 -19.50 1.38 -9.11
CA ALA A 61 -19.79 2.48 -8.20
C ALA A 61 -19.22 2.23 -6.79
N ALA A 62 -19.21 0.99 -6.31
CA ALA A 62 -18.60 0.61 -5.04
C ALA A 62 -17.07 0.77 -5.07
N LEU A 63 -16.42 0.28 -6.14
CA LEU A 63 -14.98 0.46 -6.35
C LEU A 63 -14.63 1.95 -6.39
N SER A 64 -15.37 2.76 -7.15
CA SER A 64 -15.13 4.21 -7.22
C SER A 64 -15.20 4.90 -5.85
N ARG A 65 -16.10 4.47 -4.96
CA ARG A 65 -16.19 5.01 -3.58
C ARG A 65 -14.98 4.61 -2.72
N GLN A 66 -14.47 3.41 -2.92
CA GLN A 66 -13.29 2.89 -2.25
C GLN A 66 -12.02 3.61 -2.69
N LEU A 67 -11.83 3.76 -4.00
CA LEU A 67 -10.73 4.55 -4.59
C LEU A 67 -10.72 5.99 -4.06
N ALA A 68 -11.88 6.63 -3.98
CA ALA A 68 -12.01 7.96 -3.39
C ALA A 68 -11.64 7.99 -1.89
N ALA A 69 -11.87 6.90 -1.15
CA ALA A 69 -11.46 6.79 0.25
C ALA A 69 -9.94 6.61 0.41
N GLN A 70 -9.30 5.78 -0.43
CA GLN A 70 -7.85 5.66 -0.46
C GLN A 70 -7.18 6.98 -0.88
N ARG A 71 -7.77 7.72 -1.83
CA ARG A 71 -7.25 9.05 -2.21
C ARG A 71 -7.26 10.05 -1.05
N ARG A 72 -8.33 10.08 -0.25
CA ARG A 72 -8.38 10.89 0.99
C ARG A 72 -7.32 10.47 2.00
N LEU A 73 -7.00 9.17 2.09
CA LEU A 73 -5.89 8.70 2.92
C LEU A 73 -4.56 9.22 2.39
N CYS A 74 -4.30 9.15 1.08
CA CYS A 74 -3.09 9.70 0.48
C CYS A 74 -2.93 11.20 0.77
N ASP A 75 -4.00 11.98 0.64
CA ASP A 75 -3.97 13.42 0.91
C ASP A 75 -3.65 13.71 2.39
N ALA A 76 -4.16 12.89 3.31
CA ALA A 76 -3.84 13.00 4.73
C ALA A 76 -2.37 12.63 5.03
N LEU A 77 -1.82 11.62 4.35
CA LEU A 77 -0.42 11.22 4.49
C LEU A 77 0.53 12.27 3.90
N GLU A 78 0.16 12.88 2.78
CA GLU A 78 0.90 13.99 2.18
C GLU A 78 0.94 15.21 3.11
N ALA A 79 -0.20 15.58 3.70
CA ALA A 79 -0.23 16.66 4.69
C ALA A 79 0.68 16.40 5.90
N ILE A 80 0.76 15.14 6.37
CA ILE A 80 1.72 14.75 7.41
C ILE A 80 3.17 14.87 6.90
N ALA A 81 3.43 14.43 5.66
CA ALA A 81 4.76 14.46 5.07
C ALA A 81 5.29 15.89 4.84
N ASP A 82 4.39 16.84 4.56
CA ASP A 82 4.70 18.26 4.36
C ASP A 82 4.81 19.02 5.68
N GLY A 83 4.12 18.56 6.74
CA GLY A 83 4.21 19.12 8.09
C GLY A 83 5.44 18.68 8.89
N LEU A 84 6.15 17.64 8.46
CA LEU A 84 7.40 17.20 9.10
C LEU A 84 8.51 18.27 8.97
N PRO A 85 9.34 18.50 10.01
CA PRO A 85 9.28 17.91 11.35
C PRO A 85 8.37 18.65 12.34
N ASP A 86 7.99 19.89 12.06
CA ASP A 86 7.66 20.87 13.10
C ASP A 86 6.16 21.15 13.23
N ASP A 87 5.38 20.89 12.18
CA ASP A 87 3.94 21.17 12.09
C ASP A 87 3.14 19.86 12.06
N LEU A 88 3.17 19.13 13.19
CA LEU A 88 2.42 17.89 13.36
C LEU A 88 1.39 17.98 14.48
N ASP A 89 0.14 17.71 14.12
CA ASP A 89 -0.89 17.34 15.07
C ASP A 89 -0.74 15.85 15.45
N ALA A 90 -0.28 15.59 16.67
CA ALA A 90 -0.07 14.25 17.19
C ALA A 90 -1.34 13.39 17.21
N GLN A 91 -2.50 13.97 17.55
CA GLN A 91 -3.76 13.23 17.63
C GLN A 91 -4.23 12.85 16.23
N GLN A 92 -4.20 13.80 15.30
CA GLN A 92 -4.56 13.55 13.91
C GLN A 92 -3.61 12.55 13.25
N THR A 93 -2.30 12.68 13.47
CA THR A 93 -1.29 11.77 12.92
C THR A 93 -1.51 10.33 13.40
N LEU A 94 -1.78 10.14 14.70
CA LEU A 94 -2.09 8.81 15.26
C LEU A 94 -3.40 8.25 14.73
N HIS A 95 -4.39 9.10 14.45
CA HIS A 95 -5.64 8.68 13.82
C HIS A 95 -5.38 8.16 12.41
N VAL A 96 -4.67 8.94 11.59
CA VAL A 96 -4.31 8.56 10.22
C VAL A 96 -3.48 7.27 10.23
N ALA A 97 -2.42 7.18 11.04
CA ALA A 97 -1.55 6.01 11.13
C ALA A 97 -2.34 4.71 11.41
N ARG A 98 -3.28 4.74 12.36
CA ARG A 98 -4.13 3.58 12.68
C ARG A 98 -5.11 3.22 11.57
N SER A 99 -5.44 4.17 10.70
CA SER A 99 -6.36 3.95 9.59
C SER A 99 -5.70 3.25 8.40
N ILE A 100 -4.38 3.41 8.18
CA ILE A 100 -3.63 2.93 7.00
C ILE A 100 -3.89 1.44 6.72
N GLY A 101 -3.38 0.55 7.57
CA GLY A 101 -3.48 -0.89 7.33
C GLY A 101 -4.92 -1.39 7.24
N SER A 102 -5.82 -0.82 8.06
CA SER A 102 -7.23 -1.19 8.01
C SER A 102 -7.93 -0.73 6.73
N GLY A 103 -7.56 0.44 6.20
CA GLY A 103 -8.13 1.03 4.99
C GLY A 103 -7.74 0.24 3.74
N ILE A 104 -6.45 -0.06 3.62
CA ILE A 104 -5.87 -0.76 2.47
C ILE A 104 -6.35 -2.21 2.43
N ARG A 105 -6.24 -2.94 3.54
CA ARG A 105 -6.75 -4.32 3.61
C ARG A 105 -8.23 -4.46 3.30
N ARG A 106 -9.05 -3.46 3.68
CA ARG A 106 -10.48 -3.46 3.33
C ARG A 106 -10.66 -3.26 1.82
N ALA A 107 -9.82 -2.44 1.21
CA ALA A 107 -9.89 -2.17 -0.21
C ALA A 107 -9.48 -3.39 -1.04
N HIS A 108 -8.29 -3.93 -0.80
CA HIS A 108 -7.79 -5.11 -1.50
C HIS A 108 -8.71 -6.32 -1.34
N ARG A 109 -9.27 -6.57 -0.13
CA ARG A 109 -10.26 -7.64 0.04
C ARG A 109 -11.51 -7.43 -0.82
N PHE A 110 -12.01 -6.21 -0.95
CA PHE A 110 -13.15 -5.97 -1.83
C PHE A 110 -12.79 -6.27 -3.28
N GLU A 111 -11.59 -5.88 -3.73
CA GLU A 111 -11.12 -6.17 -5.07
C GLU A 111 -10.97 -7.68 -5.30
N GLU A 112 -10.29 -8.38 -4.40
CA GLU A 112 -10.01 -9.82 -4.52
C GLU A 112 -11.23 -10.71 -4.34
N ASP A 113 -12.14 -10.37 -3.42
CA ASP A 113 -13.33 -11.18 -3.15
C ASP A 113 -14.47 -10.87 -4.13
N THR A 114 -14.49 -9.68 -4.74
CA THR A 114 -15.62 -9.19 -5.54
C THR A 114 -15.24 -8.77 -6.95
N VAL A 115 -14.29 -7.84 -7.10
CA VAL A 115 -13.97 -7.24 -8.41
C VAL A 115 -13.26 -8.24 -9.31
N PHE A 116 -12.16 -8.85 -8.86
CA PHE A 116 -11.36 -9.76 -9.67
C PHE A 116 -12.16 -10.98 -10.12
N PRO A 117 -12.91 -11.68 -9.24
CA PRO A 117 -13.72 -12.81 -9.67
C PRO A 117 -14.83 -12.41 -10.66
N LEU A 118 -15.33 -11.18 -10.58
CA LEU A 118 -16.31 -10.68 -11.53
C LEU A 118 -15.67 -10.43 -12.91
N LEU A 119 -14.50 -9.79 -12.94
CA LEU A 119 -13.74 -9.52 -14.17
C LEU A 119 -13.26 -10.80 -14.86
N GLU A 120 -12.80 -11.79 -14.09
CA GLU A 120 -12.38 -13.10 -14.62
C GLU A 120 -13.51 -13.88 -15.29
N ARG A 121 -14.76 -13.68 -14.84
CA ARG A 121 -15.96 -14.29 -15.42
C ARG A 121 -16.59 -13.45 -16.54
N SER A 122 -16.05 -12.27 -16.82
CA SER A 122 -16.59 -11.37 -17.82
C SER A 122 -16.38 -11.92 -19.24
N ARG A 123 -17.21 -11.47 -20.19
CA ARG A 123 -17.05 -11.83 -21.61
C ARG A 123 -15.78 -11.28 -22.23
N ASP A 124 -15.24 -10.22 -21.63
CA ASP A 124 -14.03 -9.54 -22.06
C ASP A 124 -12.78 -10.11 -21.35
N ALA A 125 -12.92 -11.20 -20.60
CA ALA A 125 -11.79 -11.86 -19.95
C ALA A 125 -10.77 -12.35 -20.99
N SER A 126 -9.55 -11.86 -20.87
CA SER A 126 -8.42 -12.24 -21.72
C SER A 126 -7.24 -12.75 -20.88
N PRO A 127 -6.31 -13.51 -21.47
CA PRO A 127 -5.08 -13.92 -20.78
C PRO A 127 -4.27 -12.74 -20.23
N GLU A 128 -4.28 -11.61 -20.94
CA GLU A 128 -3.63 -10.37 -20.52
C GLU A 128 -4.30 -9.78 -19.27
N LEU A 129 -5.64 -9.72 -19.26
CA LEU A 129 -6.38 -9.28 -18.06
C LEU A 129 -6.06 -10.18 -16.87
N PHE A 130 -6.05 -11.49 -17.05
CA PHE A 130 -5.73 -12.43 -15.98
C PHE A 130 -4.30 -12.24 -15.44
N ALA A 131 -3.33 -11.99 -16.32
CA ALA A 131 -1.97 -11.67 -15.91
C ALA A 131 -1.89 -10.34 -15.14
N THR A 132 -2.67 -9.34 -15.55
CA THR A 132 -2.80 -8.07 -14.82
C THR A 132 -3.40 -8.26 -13.43
N LEU A 133 -4.50 -9.01 -13.29
CA LEU A 133 -5.15 -9.25 -12.00
C LEU A 133 -4.22 -10.01 -11.03
N GLN A 134 -3.48 -11.01 -11.53
CA GLN A 134 -2.46 -11.69 -10.73
C GLN A 134 -1.35 -10.75 -10.27
N ARG A 135 -0.87 -9.86 -11.15
CA ARG A 135 0.14 -8.88 -10.77
C ARG A 135 -0.38 -7.94 -9.67
N LEU A 136 -1.61 -7.44 -9.79
CA LEU A 136 -2.22 -6.59 -8.76
C LEU A 136 -2.30 -7.32 -7.42
N HIS A 137 -2.66 -8.61 -7.41
CA HIS A 137 -2.69 -9.39 -6.17
C HIS A 137 -1.32 -9.45 -5.46
N PHE A 138 -0.21 -9.55 -6.21
CA PHE A 138 1.12 -9.47 -5.63
C PHE A 138 1.45 -8.06 -5.13
N GLU A 139 1.10 -7.02 -5.90
CA GLU A 139 1.28 -5.62 -5.49
C GLU A 139 0.49 -5.31 -4.20
N HIS A 140 -0.72 -5.86 -4.04
CA HIS A 140 -1.52 -5.71 -2.81
C HIS A 140 -0.79 -6.24 -1.57
N TRP A 141 -0.12 -7.38 -1.69
CA TRP A 141 0.64 -7.96 -0.59
C TRP A 141 1.82 -7.06 -0.18
N GLU A 142 2.51 -6.49 -1.17
CA GLU A 142 3.60 -5.54 -0.93
C GLU A 142 3.08 -4.24 -0.28
N ASP A 143 2.00 -3.69 -0.79
CA ASP A 143 1.37 -2.46 -0.30
C ASP A 143 0.82 -2.62 1.13
N GLU A 144 0.23 -3.77 1.46
CA GLU A 144 -0.23 -4.07 2.82
C GLU A 144 0.92 -4.15 3.82
N SER A 145 2.00 -4.84 3.45
CA SER A 145 3.21 -4.95 4.27
C SER A 145 3.85 -3.58 4.51
N PHE A 146 4.01 -2.79 3.46
CA PHE A 146 4.55 -1.44 3.57
C PHE A 146 3.62 -0.52 4.38
N GLY A 147 2.31 -0.65 4.24
CA GLY A 147 1.34 0.13 5.01
C GLY A 147 1.40 -0.14 6.50
N ASP A 148 1.60 -1.40 6.92
CA ASP A 148 1.75 -1.75 8.34
C ASP A 148 3.08 -1.22 8.90
N GLU A 149 4.19 -1.32 8.15
CA GLU A 149 5.47 -0.74 8.56
C GLU A 149 5.37 0.78 8.71
N LEU A 150 4.78 1.47 7.73
CA LEU A 150 4.60 2.91 7.76
C LEU A 150 3.77 3.38 8.96
N ALA A 151 2.68 2.65 9.27
CA ALA A 151 1.83 2.94 10.43
C ALA A 151 2.62 2.84 11.75
N GLU A 152 3.46 1.81 11.89
CA GLU A 152 4.33 1.64 13.06
C GLU A 152 5.29 2.83 13.19
N LYS A 153 5.99 3.19 12.11
CA LYS A 153 6.97 4.29 12.13
C LYS A 153 6.34 5.64 12.44
N LEU A 154 5.13 5.91 11.94
CA LEU A 154 4.37 7.11 12.31
C LEU A 154 4.05 7.14 13.81
N ILE A 155 3.56 6.04 14.37
CA ILE A 155 3.20 5.95 15.78
C ILE A 155 4.43 6.16 16.67
N ASP A 156 5.55 5.55 16.32
CA ASP A 156 6.79 5.64 17.09
C ASP A 156 7.44 7.03 16.99
N TYR A 157 7.35 7.66 15.82
CA TYR A 157 7.79 9.04 15.65
C TYR A 157 7.01 10.01 16.56
N VAL A 158 5.67 9.92 16.56
CA VAL A 158 4.82 10.75 17.43
C VAL A 158 5.12 10.53 18.91
N ARG A 159 5.30 9.26 19.34
CA ARG A 159 5.67 8.92 20.73
C ARG A 159 7.01 9.54 21.13
N THR A 160 8.00 9.44 20.26
CA THR A 160 9.35 9.97 20.49
C THR A 160 9.32 11.49 20.62
N ARG A 161 8.63 12.19 19.71
CA ARG A 161 8.43 13.64 19.77
C ARG A 161 7.72 14.09 21.05
N ALA A 162 6.68 13.38 21.48
CA ALA A 162 5.98 13.71 22.71
C ALA A 162 6.87 13.54 23.96
N ALA A 163 7.80 12.57 23.96
CA ALA A 163 8.76 12.38 25.04
C ALA A 163 9.82 13.50 25.07
N GLU A 164 10.36 13.89 23.92
CA GLU A 164 11.32 14.99 23.77
C GLU A 164 10.73 16.33 24.26
N GLN A 165 9.49 16.64 23.90
CA GLN A 165 8.79 17.85 24.34
C GLN A 165 8.54 17.89 25.85
N ARG A 166 8.36 16.72 26.49
CA ARG A 166 8.23 16.62 27.96
C ARG A 166 9.58 16.78 28.67
N GLY A 167 10.66 16.27 28.09
CA GLY A 167 12.02 16.41 28.61
C GLY A 167 12.62 17.81 28.43
N GLY A 168 12.17 18.57 27.43
CA GLY A 168 12.63 19.93 27.14
C GLY A 168 12.04 21.06 28.02
N LYS A 169 11.02 20.79 28.83
CA LYS A 169 10.45 21.77 29.79
C LYS A 169 11.25 21.79 31.10
N VAL A 170 12.47 22.34 31.09
CA VAL A 170 13.11 22.86 32.32
C VAL A 170 12.56 24.27 32.56
N PRO A 171 12.06 24.63 33.77
CA PRO A 171 11.63 25.99 34.04
C PRO A 171 12.84 26.92 33.98
N GLN A 172 12.85 27.82 32.99
CA GLN A 172 13.81 28.91 32.94
C GLN A 172 13.44 29.91 34.05
N ALA A 173 13.90 29.62 35.27
CA ALA A 173 13.91 30.59 36.36
C ALA A 173 14.81 31.75 35.92
N ALA A 174 14.18 32.87 35.59
CA ALA A 174 14.85 34.11 35.22
C ALA A 174 15.71 34.61 36.39
N SER A 175 16.98 34.20 36.42
CA SER A 175 18.06 34.95 37.07
C SER A 175 18.69 35.85 36.01
N GLN A 176 17.97 36.90 35.64
CA GLN A 176 18.51 37.95 34.78
C GLN A 176 19.26 38.95 35.67
N ARG A 177 20.52 38.66 35.94
CA ARG A 177 21.49 39.62 36.47
C ARG A 177 22.65 39.79 35.51
N ARG A 178 22.59 40.92 34.80
CA ARG A 178 23.66 41.83 34.36
C ARG A 178 24.94 41.25 33.73
N GLY A 179 25.22 41.71 32.51
CA GLY A 179 26.58 41.83 31.97
C GLY A 179 26.58 42.57 30.63
N ARG A 180 26.99 43.84 30.64
CA ARG A 180 27.07 44.74 29.49
C ARG A 180 28.52 44.78 29.02
N GLY A 181 28.80 44.36 27.78
CA GLY A 181 30.10 44.47 27.08
C GLY A 181 29.91 43.97 25.64
N ALA A 182 29.80 44.84 24.64
CA ALA A 182 30.89 45.48 23.89
C ALA A 182 31.60 44.51 22.93
N PHE A 183 31.31 44.70 21.62
CA PHE A 183 31.95 44.15 20.41
C PHE A 183 31.74 42.67 20.08
N GLY A 184 31.02 42.41 18.97
CA GLY A 184 30.95 41.11 18.31
C GLY A 184 30.46 41.27 16.87
N ILE A 185 31.29 40.89 15.90
CA ILE A 185 30.97 40.81 14.47
C ILE A 185 29.86 39.75 14.30
N VAL A 186 28.74 40.15 13.69
CA VAL A 186 27.64 39.24 13.33
C VAL A 186 28.06 38.49 12.06
N ALA A 187 28.67 37.32 12.23
CA ALA A 187 28.61 36.29 11.21
C ALA A 187 27.20 35.69 11.28
N ALA A 188 26.37 36.04 10.28
CA ALA A 188 25.12 35.33 10.04
C ALA A 188 25.48 33.91 9.58
N GLU A 189 25.46 32.97 10.52
CA GLU A 189 25.41 31.54 10.21
C GLU A 189 24.16 31.27 9.34
N PRO A 190 24.25 30.48 8.26
CA PRO A 190 23.05 29.99 7.61
C PRO A 190 22.38 29.04 8.60
N ASN A 191 21.23 29.46 9.12
CA ASN A 191 20.35 28.63 9.93
C ASN A 191 19.80 27.49 9.06
N GLY A 192 20.65 26.50 8.79
CA GLY A 192 20.23 25.21 8.27
C GLY A 192 19.47 24.53 9.38
N SER A 193 18.15 24.41 9.20
CA SER A 193 17.25 23.59 10.02
C SER A 193 18.01 22.36 10.50
N ALA A 194 18.15 22.21 11.82
CA ALA A 194 18.83 21.06 12.41
C ALA A 194 18.21 19.79 11.79
N LYS A 195 18.97 19.13 10.90
CA LYS A 195 18.50 17.98 10.12
C LYS A 195 17.99 16.95 11.11
N ASN A 196 16.69 16.67 11.11
CA ASN A 196 16.14 15.58 11.89
C ASN A 196 16.10 14.34 10.97
N PRO A 197 17.12 13.47 11.00
CA PRO A 197 17.21 12.34 10.06
C PRO A 197 16.03 11.37 10.18
N ALA A 198 15.40 11.28 11.35
CA ALA A 198 14.18 10.47 11.53
C ALA A 198 12.98 11.10 10.82
N ALA A 199 12.86 12.44 10.82
CA ALA A 199 11.82 13.14 10.08
C ALA A 199 12.01 13.00 8.56
N GLU A 200 13.25 13.11 8.08
CA GLU A 200 13.59 12.92 6.66
C GLU A 200 13.27 11.50 6.20
N ALA A 201 13.69 10.49 6.96
CA ALA A 201 13.40 9.09 6.64
C ALA A 201 11.89 8.80 6.63
N LEU A 202 11.15 9.31 7.61
CA LEU A 202 9.70 9.17 7.66
C LEU A 202 9.01 9.89 6.49
N GLY A 203 9.47 11.10 6.15
CA GLY A 203 8.98 11.86 5.01
C GLY A 203 9.23 11.16 3.68
N TYR A 204 10.36 10.45 3.54
CA TYR A 204 10.65 9.61 2.38
C TYR A 204 9.71 8.40 2.30
N MET A 205 9.49 7.69 3.41
CA MET A 205 8.57 6.55 3.46
C MET A 205 7.14 6.95 3.13
N LEU A 206 6.65 8.07 3.69
CA LEU A 206 5.33 8.61 3.40
C LEU A 206 5.15 8.87 1.91
N ARG A 207 6.09 9.60 1.30
CA ARG A 207 6.06 9.95 -0.13
C ARG A 207 6.06 8.71 -1.02
N GLY A 208 6.97 7.78 -0.78
CA GLY A 208 7.02 6.52 -1.53
C GLY A 208 5.70 5.75 -1.46
N PHE A 209 5.08 5.71 -0.29
CA PHE A 209 3.82 5.02 -0.08
C PHE A 209 2.63 5.69 -0.77
N PHE A 210 2.37 6.98 -0.52
CA PHE A 210 1.19 7.63 -1.10
C PHE A 210 1.33 7.85 -2.61
N GLU A 211 2.54 8.01 -3.15
CA GLU A 211 2.78 8.07 -4.59
C GLU A 211 2.55 6.70 -5.25
N GLY A 212 2.99 5.62 -4.60
CA GLY A 212 2.68 4.25 -5.01
C GLY A 212 1.18 3.99 -5.06
N LEU A 213 0.50 4.26 -3.95
CA LEU A 213 -0.94 4.08 -3.84
C LEU A 213 -1.73 4.96 -4.83
N ARG A 214 -1.28 6.19 -5.10
CA ARG A 214 -1.91 7.05 -6.12
C ARG A 214 -1.81 6.47 -7.54
N ARG A 215 -0.67 5.83 -7.88
CA ARG A 215 -0.50 5.13 -9.17
C ARG A 215 -1.39 3.89 -9.26
N HIS A 216 -1.50 3.14 -8.16
CA HIS A 216 -2.41 2.00 -8.06
C HIS A 216 -3.87 2.43 -8.27
N ILE A 217 -4.33 3.45 -7.53
CA ILE A 217 -5.69 4.01 -7.68
C ILE A 217 -5.94 4.47 -9.12
N ALA A 218 -5.00 5.18 -9.74
CA ALA A 218 -5.15 5.66 -11.11
C ALA A 218 -5.31 4.50 -12.09
N PHE A 219 -4.53 3.44 -11.93
CA PHE A 219 -4.67 2.24 -12.75
C PHE A 219 -6.08 1.63 -12.64
N GLU A 220 -6.58 1.44 -11.42
CA GLU A 220 -7.90 0.84 -11.20
C GLU A 220 -9.04 1.72 -11.74
N GLU A 221 -8.92 3.03 -11.56
CA GLU A 221 -9.87 4.03 -12.05
C GLU A 221 -9.91 4.07 -13.59
N GLU A 222 -8.74 3.99 -14.25
CA GLU A 222 -8.62 4.08 -15.71
C GLU A 222 -8.92 2.75 -16.42
N HIS A 223 -8.70 1.61 -15.77
CA HIS A 223 -8.79 0.31 -16.41
C HIS A 223 -9.86 -0.62 -15.85
N LEU A 224 -10.00 -0.75 -14.53
CA LEU A 224 -10.94 -1.71 -13.94
C LEU A 224 -12.36 -1.15 -13.87
N VAL A 225 -12.51 0.11 -13.44
CA VAL A 225 -13.82 0.77 -13.35
C VAL A 225 -14.56 0.78 -14.71
N PRO A 226 -13.92 1.12 -15.85
CA PRO A 226 -14.60 1.09 -17.14
C PRO A 226 -14.98 -0.31 -17.60
N LEU A 227 -14.18 -1.33 -17.27
CA LEU A 227 -14.53 -2.73 -17.59
C LEU A 227 -15.78 -3.15 -16.81
N LEU A 228 -15.84 -2.87 -15.51
CA LEU A 228 -17.00 -3.15 -14.67
C LEU A 228 -18.25 -2.40 -15.14
N ALA A 229 -18.11 -1.13 -15.53
CA ALA A 229 -19.22 -0.31 -16.00
C ALA A 229 -19.83 -0.82 -17.32
N LYS A 230 -19.00 -1.38 -18.23
CA LYS A 230 -19.45 -2.00 -19.49
C LYS A 230 -20.16 -3.34 -19.29
N MET A 231 -19.94 -3.99 -18.15
CA MET A 231 -20.64 -5.21 -17.80
C MET A 231 -22.11 -4.94 -17.43
N GLY A 232 -22.52 -3.67 -17.32
CA GLY A 232 -23.84 -3.19 -16.92
C GLY A 232 -24.81 -2.71 -17.98
#